data_AF-A0AA88RIW5-F1
#
_entry.id   AF-A0AA88RIW5-F1
#
_cell.length_a   1.000
_cell.length_b   1.000
_cell.length_c   1.000
_cell.angle_alpha   90.00
_cell.angle_beta   90.00
_cell.angle_gamma   90.00
#
_symmetry.space_group_name_H-M   'P 1'
#
loop_
_entity.id
_entity.type
_entity.pdbx_description
1 polymer ?
#
loop_
_entity_poly.entity_id
_entity_poly.type
_entity_poly.pdbx_seq_one_letter_code
_entity_poly.pdbx_strand_id
1 'polypeptide(L)'
;MQVLTYLEKYYPEQECSHERPDLETWKWKMMGALVGVEARLQESLKPKSRNYPHSWNRNEECLDHMSGITLVTSVLTWTWCSYSRRSHEWLHQEVAISSPNSSNQDSLAVSYLIHSCGLSPEAAISVSKKVQFKTLERPNSVLALLRNHGFTKTQVAQFVKVNPSFLLSDPEKTLLPKLQFFQSVGFSNRELARTLTSNPEILFRSLEKHIIPNYNILKSVLRSDEKIFAAMRRARWAFQTDFRTYFIPKIAFLREHGVPEPCIALLLTSHPQAMTRRYDQFSEAVIEVKEMGFDPSKSMFVLAIHALLNRGIWNRCYQAYGKWGWSKNDILLAFRKHPQCMNLSEKKISEVMDFLVNKMGWQSTAIARSSSGILFSLEKRTIPRCSVIKVLSLKGLIKKNLSLLTVLQAPEKSFLKNFVTKYEEEVPQLLGVYRGTVDVLEA
;
A
#
# COMPACT_ATOMS: atom_id res chain seq x y z
N MET A 1 -48.04 -7.60 -8.28
CA MET A 1 -48.26 -6.23 -8.82
C MET A 1 -47.30 -5.18 -8.24
N GLN A 2 -46.93 -5.18 -6.96
CA GLN A 2 -46.08 -4.13 -6.37
C GLN A 2 -44.61 -4.08 -6.88
N VAL A 3 -44.08 -5.17 -7.43
CA VAL A 3 -42.71 -5.20 -7.99
C VAL A 3 -42.62 -4.54 -9.37
N LEU A 4 -43.68 -4.60 -10.18
CA LEU A 4 -43.72 -3.97 -11.51
C LEU A 4 -43.74 -2.44 -11.40
N THR A 5 -44.53 -1.91 -10.46
CA THR A 5 -44.59 -0.47 -10.15
C THR A 5 -43.27 0.09 -9.62
N TYR A 6 -42.42 -0.76 -9.01
CA TYR A 6 -41.09 -0.36 -8.53
C TYR A 6 -40.06 -0.28 -9.67
N LEU A 7 -40.18 -1.12 -10.69
CA LEU A 7 -39.25 -1.17 -11.82
C LEU A 7 -39.50 -0.06 -12.85
N GLU A 8 -40.76 0.29 -13.11
CA GLU A 8 -41.13 1.42 -14.00
C GLU A 8 -40.72 2.79 -13.41
N LYS A 9 -40.64 2.91 -12.08
CA LYS A 9 -40.25 4.15 -11.41
C LYS A 9 -38.75 4.47 -11.51
N TYR A 10 -37.90 3.47 -11.71
CA TYR A 10 -36.43 3.64 -11.72
C TYR A 10 -35.79 3.53 -13.12
N TYR A 11 -36.56 3.18 -14.16
CA TYR A 11 -36.08 3.13 -15.54
C TYR A 11 -37.12 3.74 -16.49
N PRO A 12 -37.16 5.09 -16.64
CA PRO A 12 -37.93 5.69 -17.71
C PRO A 12 -37.27 5.37 -19.06
N GLU A 13 -38.09 4.98 -20.03
CA GLU A 13 -37.68 4.66 -21.40
C GLU A 13 -36.91 5.82 -22.02
N GLN A 14 -35.64 5.58 -22.38
CA GLN A 14 -34.93 6.40 -23.36
C GLN A 14 -34.91 5.63 -24.67
N GLU A 15 -35.57 6.20 -25.68
CA GLU A 15 -35.50 5.79 -27.07
C GLU A 15 -34.05 5.74 -27.53
N CYS A 16 -33.58 4.56 -27.93
CA CYS A 16 -32.44 4.44 -28.82
C CYS A 16 -32.62 3.17 -29.66
N SER A 17 -32.84 3.42 -30.94
CA SER A 17 -32.95 2.46 -32.03
C SER A 17 -31.72 1.54 -32.10
N HIS A 18 -31.91 0.25 -31.85
CA HIS A 18 -31.45 -0.87 -32.66
C HIS A 18 -31.87 -2.19 -31.97
N GLU A 19 -32.31 -3.14 -32.81
CA GLU A 19 -33.02 -4.39 -32.52
C GLU A 19 -32.63 -5.12 -31.22
N ARG A 20 -33.61 -5.36 -30.34
CA ARG A 20 -33.52 -6.27 -29.18
C ARG A 20 -34.35 -7.54 -29.41
N PRO A 21 -33.95 -8.70 -28.85
CA PRO A 21 -34.80 -9.87 -28.77
C PRO A 21 -35.95 -9.66 -27.76
N ASP A 22 -37.09 -10.25 -28.08
CA ASP A 22 -38.42 -10.04 -27.50
C ASP A 22 -38.48 -10.13 -25.95
N LEU A 23 -38.95 -9.03 -25.34
CA LEU A 23 -39.11 -8.82 -23.90
C LEU A 23 -40.17 -9.77 -23.30
N GLU A 24 -41.16 -10.21 -24.09
CA GLU A 24 -42.21 -11.12 -23.63
C GLU A 24 -41.68 -12.54 -23.39
N THR A 25 -40.77 -13.00 -24.26
CA THR A 25 -40.07 -14.28 -24.08
C THR A 25 -39.26 -14.33 -22.76
N TRP A 26 -38.72 -13.19 -22.30
CA TRP A 26 -38.00 -13.10 -21.03
C TRP A 26 -38.94 -13.16 -19.82
N LYS A 27 -40.10 -12.47 -19.89
CA LYS A 27 -41.12 -12.49 -18.83
C LYS A 27 -41.67 -13.90 -18.59
N TRP A 28 -41.96 -14.66 -19.65
CA TRP A 28 -42.48 -16.03 -19.54
C TRP A 28 -41.48 -17.00 -18.89
N LYS A 29 -40.19 -16.90 -19.24
CA LYS A 29 -39.14 -17.73 -18.63
C LYS A 29 -38.93 -17.42 -17.15
N MET A 30 -39.06 -16.16 -16.76
CA MET A 30 -38.92 -15.75 -15.36
C MET A 30 -40.12 -16.20 -14.51
N MET A 31 -41.33 -16.14 -15.06
CA MET A 31 -42.54 -16.67 -14.39
C MET A 31 -42.47 -18.19 -14.21
N GLY A 32 -42.02 -18.96 -15.21
CA GLY A 32 -41.84 -20.41 -15.08
C GLY A 32 -40.82 -20.81 -14.02
N ALA A 33 -39.74 -20.03 -13.88
CA ALA A 33 -38.73 -20.25 -12.84
C ALA A 33 -39.24 -19.98 -11.42
N LEU A 34 -40.10 -18.95 -11.25
CA LEU A 34 -40.70 -18.60 -9.95
C LEU A 34 -41.69 -19.67 -9.48
N VAL A 35 -42.54 -20.20 -10.37
CA VAL A 35 -43.49 -21.28 -10.04
C VAL A 35 -42.74 -22.56 -9.62
N GLY A 36 -41.61 -22.86 -10.25
CA GLY A 36 -40.77 -24.03 -9.90
C GLY A 36 -40.00 -23.90 -8.58
N VAL A 37 -39.86 -22.69 -8.04
CA VAL A 37 -39.26 -22.42 -6.72
C VAL A 37 -40.31 -22.50 -5.61
N GLU A 38 -41.53 -22.01 -5.89
CA GLU A 38 -42.66 -22.09 -4.96
C GLU A 38 -43.08 -23.54 -4.68
N ALA A 39 -43.10 -24.40 -5.71
CA ALA A 39 -43.37 -25.83 -5.54
C ALA A 39 -42.34 -26.55 -4.64
N ARG A 40 -41.05 -26.18 -4.72
CA ARG A 40 -39.99 -26.78 -3.90
C ARG A 40 -39.97 -26.26 -2.46
N LEU A 41 -40.38 -25.01 -2.25
CA LEU A 41 -40.56 -24.43 -0.92
C LEU A 41 -41.71 -25.11 -0.17
N GLN A 42 -42.84 -25.38 -0.83
CA GLN A 42 -43.95 -26.11 -0.22
C GLN A 42 -43.62 -27.57 0.14
N GLU A 43 -42.74 -28.21 -0.62
CA GLU A 43 -42.30 -29.59 -0.33
C GLU A 43 -41.35 -29.65 0.88
N SER A 44 -40.60 -28.57 1.13
CA SER A 44 -39.68 -28.45 2.28
C SER A 44 -40.36 -28.14 3.62
N LEU A 45 -41.62 -27.71 3.60
CA LEU A 45 -42.38 -27.24 4.78
C LEU A 45 -43.29 -28.31 5.44
N LYS A 46 -43.14 -29.61 5.12
CA LYS A 46 -43.91 -30.66 5.81
C LYS A 46 -43.30 -31.01 7.19
N PRO A 47 -44.07 -30.93 8.29
CA PRO A 47 -43.53 -31.15 9.64
C PRO A 47 -43.26 -32.64 9.92
N LYS A 48 -42.04 -32.98 10.36
CA LYS A 48 -41.72 -34.28 10.97
C LYS A 48 -42.02 -34.21 12.47
N SER A 49 -42.98 -35.01 12.92
CA SER A 49 -43.39 -35.12 14.32
C SER A 49 -42.34 -35.86 15.19
N ARG A 50 -41.90 -35.26 16.30
CA ARG A 50 -41.60 -35.99 17.56
C ARG A 50 -41.46 -35.02 18.75
N ASN A 51 -42.11 -35.41 19.85
CA ASN A 51 -42.32 -34.68 21.11
C ASN A 51 -41.06 -34.53 21.99
N TYR A 52 -40.93 -33.40 22.70
CA TYR A 52 -40.85 -33.22 24.18
C TYR A 52 -40.35 -31.79 24.58
N PRO A 53 -40.46 -31.31 25.85
CA PRO A 53 -41.22 -30.11 26.17
C PRO A 53 -40.43 -28.91 26.77
N HIS A 54 -41.14 -27.77 26.84
CA HIS A 54 -40.92 -26.58 27.69
C HIS A 54 -39.64 -25.73 27.52
N SER A 55 -39.73 -24.66 26.73
CA SER A 55 -39.81 -23.26 27.21
C SER A 55 -39.67 -22.31 26.01
N TRP A 56 -40.70 -21.50 25.76
CA TRP A 56 -40.75 -20.57 24.64
C TRP A 56 -40.08 -19.25 25.00
N ASN A 57 -39.10 -18.81 24.21
CA ASN A 57 -38.66 -17.42 24.18
C ASN A 57 -38.56 -16.96 22.71
N ARG A 58 -39.29 -15.87 22.41
CA ARG A 58 -39.34 -15.17 21.12
C ARG A 58 -37.92 -14.77 20.69
N ASN A 59 -37.37 -15.44 19.67
CA ASN A 59 -36.26 -14.94 18.81
C ASN A 59 -35.93 -15.84 17.60
N GLU A 60 -36.67 -16.93 17.33
CA GLU A 60 -36.35 -17.83 16.21
C GLU A 60 -37.06 -17.50 14.87
N GLU A 61 -38.11 -16.68 14.86
CA GLU A 61 -38.77 -16.26 13.61
C GLU A 61 -37.94 -15.28 12.75
N CYS A 62 -36.89 -14.67 13.29
CA CYS A 62 -35.98 -13.82 12.50
C CYS A 62 -34.87 -14.62 11.79
N LEU A 63 -34.55 -15.83 12.25
CA LEU A 63 -33.45 -16.64 11.68
C LEU A 63 -33.90 -17.45 10.45
N ASP A 64 -35.16 -17.90 10.42
CA ASP A 64 -35.73 -18.54 9.22
C ASP A 64 -36.05 -17.54 8.10
N HIS A 65 -36.35 -16.29 8.44
CA HIS A 65 -36.55 -15.26 7.43
C HIS A 65 -35.23 -14.81 6.76
N MET A 66 -34.11 -14.86 7.51
CA MET A 66 -32.78 -14.54 6.98
C MET A 66 -32.17 -15.69 6.16
N SER A 67 -32.46 -16.96 6.49
CA SER A 67 -32.00 -18.10 5.69
C SER A 67 -32.66 -18.13 4.30
N GLY A 68 -33.96 -17.78 4.21
CA GLY A 68 -34.69 -17.65 2.95
C GLY A 68 -34.17 -16.53 2.04
N ILE A 69 -33.85 -15.35 2.60
CA ILE A 69 -33.28 -14.22 1.84
C ILE A 69 -31.87 -14.54 1.34
N THR A 70 -31.08 -15.27 2.12
CA THR A 70 -29.73 -15.70 1.74
C THR A 70 -29.79 -16.74 0.60
N LEU A 71 -30.80 -17.61 0.57
CA LEU A 71 -31.00 -18.56 -0.52
C LEU A 71 -31.45 -17.87 -1.82
N VAL A 72 -32.40 -16.92 -1.73
CA VAL A 72 -32.91 -16.18 -2.90
C VAL A 72 -31.80 -15.31 -3.51
N THR A 73 -30.99 -14.63 -2.70
CA THR A 73 -29.84 -13.85 -3.17
C THR A 73 -28.73 -14.72 -3.77
N SER A 74 -28.51 -15.92 -3.22
CA SER A 74 -27.55 -16.89 -3.76
C SER A 74 -28.01 -17.48 -5.09
N VAL A 75 -29.30 -17.80 -5.23
CA VAL A 75 -29.87 -18.29 -6.50
C VAL A 75 -29.84 -17.19 -7.56
N LEU A 76 -30.20 -15.94 -7.21
CA LEU A 76 -30.14 -14.81 -8.13
C LEU A 76 -28.72 -14.50 -8.60
N THR A 77 -27.72 -14.55 -7.71
CA THR A 77 -26.31 -14.39 -8.08
C THR A 77 -25.78 -15.57 -8.90
N TRP A 78 -26.22 -16.80 -8.60
CA TRP A 78 -25.84 -17.97 -9.41
C TRP A 78 -26.47 -17.92 -10.81
N THR A 79 -27.75 -17.54 -10.94
CA THR A 79 -28.40 -17.34 -12.24
C THR A 79 -27.81 -16.16 -13.02
N TRP A 80 -27.41 -15.07 -12.34
CA TRP A 80 -26.72 -13.95 -12.96
C TRP A 80 -25.30 -14.31 -13.42
N CYS A 81 -24.53 -15.07 -12.63
CA CYS A 81 -23.22 -15.59 -13.04
C CYS A 81 -23.32 -16.65 -14.15
N SER A 82 -24.36 -17.47 -14.14
CA SER A 82 -24.62 -18.48 -15.19
C SER A 82 -25.06 -17.82 -16.50
N TYR A 83 -25.89 -16.78 -16.43
CA TYR A 83 -26.28 -15.97 -17.58
C TYR A 83 -25.11 -15.11 -18.09
N SER A 84 -24.28 -14.55 -17.20
CA SER A 84 -23.05 -13.83 -17.54
C SER A 84 -21.97 -14.73 -18.17
N ARG A 85 -21.86 -16.00 -17.73
CA ARG A 85 -21.01 -17.01 -18.40
C ARG A 85 -21.58 -17.42 -19.76
N ARG A 86 -22.89 -17.62 -19.88
CA ARG A 86 -23.52 -17.92 -21.19
C ARG A 86 -23.47 -16.75 -22.16
N SER A 87 -23.57 -15.50 -21.71
CA SER A 87 -23.38 -14.32 -22.56
C SER A 87 -21.92 -14.13 -22.99
N HIS A 88 -20.96 -14.66 -22.22
CA HIS A 88 -19.55 -14.73 -22.63
C HIS A 88 -19.26 -15.90 -23.58
N GLU A 89 -19.99 -17.01 -23.48
CA GLU A 89 -19.89 -18.16 -24.41
C GLU A 89 -20.60 -17.90 -25.76
N TRP A 90 -21.54 -16.94 -25.83
CA TRP A 90 -22.21 -16.52 -27.07
C TRP A 90 -21.43 -15.46 -27.89
N LEU A 91 -20.24 -15.03 -27.44
CA LEU A 91 -19.37 -14.11 -28.20
C LEU A 91 -18.17 -14.80 -28.87
N HIS A 92 -18.11 -16.14 -28.87
CA HIS A 92 -17.04 -16.89 -29.53
C HIS A 92 -17.55 -18.06 -30.38
N GLN A 93 -18.45 -17.80 -31.32
CA GLN A 93 -18.65 -18.71 -32.47
C GLN A 93 -18.75 -17.90 -33.77
N GLU A 94 -17.94 -18.33 -34.74
CA GLU A 94 -17.40 -17.57 -35.87
C GLU A 94 -18.43 -17.04 -36.86
N VAL A 95 -18.19 -15.81 -37.33
CA VAL A 95 -18.44 -15.45 -38.74
C VAL A 95 -17.07 -15.15 -39.34
N ALA A 96 -16.48 -16.15 -39.98
CA ALA A 96 -15.31 -16.00 -40.81
C ALA A 96 -15.68 -15.22 -42.08
N ILE A 97 -15.54 -13.90 -42.02
CA ILE A 97 -15.31 -13.09 -43.22
C ILE A 97 -13.81 -12.80 -43.22
N SER A 98 -13.10 -13.39 -44.18
CA SER A 98 -11.67 -13.21 -44.37
C SER A 98 -11.32 -11.72 -44.48
N SER A 99 -10.79 -11.14 -43.41
CA SER A 99 -10.15 -9.83 -43.44
C SER A 99 -8.67 -10.03 -43.78
N PRO A 100 -8.12 -9.37 -44.81
CA PRO A 100 -6.69 -9.39 -45.04
C PRO A 100 -5.97 -8.55 -43.96
N ASN A 101 -4.84 -9.05 -43.44
CA ASN A 101 -3.81 -8.36 -42.63
C ASN A 101 -3.86 -8.39 -41.08
N SER A 102 -4.03 -9.55 -40.43
CA SER A 102 -3.74 -9.65 -38.98
C SER A 102 -2.23 -9.52 -38.66
N SER A 103 -1.35 -10.06 -39.49
CA SER A 103 0.12 -10.05 -39.27
C SER A 103 0.77 -8.66 -39.38
N ASN A 104 0.23 -7.79 -40.25
CA ASN A 104 0.77 -6.44 -40.46
C ASN A 104 0.38 -5.46 -39.34
N GLN A 105 -0.79 -5.62 -38.71
CA GLN A 105 -1.19 -4.73 -37.61
C GLN A 105 -0.44 -5.04 -36.31
N ASP A 106 -0.17 -6.32 -36.03
CA ASP A 106 0.71 -6.71 -34.92
C ASP A 106 2.14 -6.18 -35.11
N SER A 107 2.65 -6.25 -36.34
CA SER A 107 3.97 -5.70 -36.70
C SER A 107 4.02 -4.16 -36.55
N LEU A 108 2.97 -3.46 -36.97
CA LEU A 108 2.86 -2.01 -36.83
C LEU A 108 2.81 -1.56 -35.37
N ALA A 109 1.98 -2.22 -34.54
CA ALA A 109 1.84 -1.89 -33.13
C ALA A 109 3.16 -2.13 -32.38
N VAL A 110 3.82 -3.27 -32.62
CA VAL A 110 5.12 -3.58 -32.01
C VAL A 110 6.18 -2.55 -32.42
N SER A 111 6.29 -2.25 -33.72
CA SER A 111 7.23 -1.26 -34.23
C SER A 111 7.01 0.12 -33.59
N TYR A 112 5.75 0.56 -33.50
CA TYR A 112 5.39 1.83 -32.88
C TYR A 112 5.76 1.88 -31.38
N LEU A 113 5.48 0.81 -30.64
CA LEU A 113 5.78 0.73 -29.21
C LEU A 113 7.30 0.77 -28.93
N ILE A 114 8.11 0.19 -29.81
CA ILE A 114 9.58 0.24 -29.71
C ILE A 114 10.07 1.66 -30.05
N HIS A 115 9.78 2.13 -31.25
CA HIS A 115 10.41 3.33 -31.79
C HIS A 115 9.82 4.62 -31.22
N SER A 116 8.50 4.70 -31.03
CA SER A 116 7.83 5.91 -30.55
C SER A 116 7.70 5.95 -29.03
N CYS A 117 7.32 4.82 -28.42
CA CYS A 117 7.09 4.74 -26.97
C CYS A 117 8.33 4.33 -26.17
N GLY A 118 9.38 3.78 -26.78
CA GLY A 118 10.64 3.42 -26.11
C GLY A 118 10.58 2.13 -25.30
N LEU A 119 9.75 1.16 -25.70
CA LEU A 119 9.73 -0.17 -25.10
C LEU A 119 10.87 -1.04 -25.65
N SER A 120 11.29 -2.04 -24.88
CA SER A 120 12.14 -3.11 -25.42
C SER A 120 11.31 -3.98 -26.37
N PRO A 121 11.94 -4.71 -27.32
CA PRO A 121 11.23 -5.59 -28.23
C PRO A 121 10.32 -6.60 -27.52
N GLU A 122 10.78 -7.20 -26.43
CA GLU A 122 10.03 -8.19 -25.65
C GLU A 122 8.82 -7.55 -24.96
N ALA A 123 9.00 -6.35 -24.40
CA ALA A 123 7.92 -5.62 -23.77
C ALA A 123 6.88 -5.14 -24.79
N ALA A 124 7.33 -4.72 -25.98
CA ALA A 124 6.45 -4.28 -27.06
C ALA A 124 5.57 -5.41 -27.59
N ILE A 125 6.13 -6.62 -27.79
CA ILE A 125 5.36 -7.81 -28.18
C ILE A 125 4.32 -8.20 -27.11
N SER A 126 4.67 -8.09 -25.83
CA SER A 126 3.72 -8.36 -24.74
C SER A 126 2.60 -7.31 -24.69
N VAL A 127 2.95 -6.04 -24.92
CA VAL A 127 2.02 -4.92 -24.87
C VAL A 127 1.10 -4.86 -26.10
N SER A 128 1.58 -5.17 -27.30
CA SER A 128 0.76 -5.16 -28.52
C SER A 128 -0.44 -6.11 -28.43
N LYS A 129 -0.31 -7.22 -27.70
CA LYS A 129 -1.43 -8.12 -27.40
C LYS A 129 -2.57 -7.44 -26.63
N LYS A 130 -2.31 -6.34 -25.93
CA LYS A 130 -3.28 -5.59 -25.11
C LYS A 130 -3.78 -4.31 -25.78
N VAL A 131 -3.10 -3.82 -26.82
CA VAL A 131 -3.48 -2.61 -27.54
C VAL A 131 -3.17 -2.72 -29.02
N GLN A 132 -4.17 -2.43 -29.84
CA GLN A 132 -4.04 -2.38 -31.28
C GLN A 132 -4.37 -0.97 -31.76
N PHE A 133 -3.62 -0.48 -32.74
CA PHE A 133 -3.79 0.85 -33.28
C PHE A 133 -4.50 0.78 -34.63
N LYS A 134 -5.71 1.35 -34.71
CA LYS A 134 -6.38 1.57 -36.00
C LYS A 134 -5.71 2.69 -36.79
N THR A 135 -5.32 3.75 -36.09
CA THR A 135 -4.56 4.90 -36.61
C THR A 135 -3.51 5.32 -35.59
N LEU A 136 -2.46 6.01 -36.04
CA LEU A 136 -1.39 6.51 -35.17
C LEU A 136 -1.61 7.95 -34.68
N GLU A 137 -2.68 8.63 -35.14
CA GLU A 137 -2.99 10.02 -34.77
C GLU A 137 -3.16 10.17 -33.26
N ARG A 138 -4.08 9.39 -32.65
CA ARG A 138 -4.34 9.47 -31.21
C ARG A 138 -3.11 9.14 -30.35
N PRO A 139 -2.41 8.00 -30.58
CA PRO A 139 -1.17 7.73 -29.87
C PRO A 139 -0.13 8.85 -30.01
N ASN A 140 0.05 9.41 -31.21
CA ASN A 140 0.98 10.51 -31.43
C ASN A 140 0.58 11.78 -30.67
N SER A 141 -0.70 12.14 -30.66
CA SER A 141 -1.19 13.29 -29.90
C SER A 141 -1.00 13.10 -28.39
N VAL A 142 -1.24 11.88 -27.86
CA VAL A 142 -0.96 11.56 -26.45
C VAL A 142 0.54 11.70 -26.13
N LEU A 143 1.42 11.19 -27.00
CA LEU A 143 2.86 11.31 -26.81
C LEU A 143 3.33 12.77 -26.88
N ALA A 144 2.79 13.56 -27.82
CA ALA A 144 3.08 14.99 -27.93
C ALA A 144 2.65 15.75 -26.67
N LEU A 145 1.44 15.51 -26.17
CA LEU A 145 0.94 16.11 -24.94
C LEU A 145 1.86 15.84 -23.75
N LEU A 146 2.26 14.58 -23.55
CA LEU A 146 3.16 14.19 -22.46
C LEU A 146 4.55 14.84 -22.61
N ARG A 147 5.11 14.88 -23.82
CA ARG A 147 6.40 15.54 -24.08
C ARG A 147 6.34 17.04 -23.79
N ASN A 148 5.25 17.70 -24.18
CA ASN A 148 5.01 19.12 -23.88
C ASN A 148 4.92 19.40 -22.38
N HIS A 149 4.50 18.41 -21.58
CA HIS A 149 4.48 18.47 -20.11
C HIS A 149 5.77 17.93 -19.46
N GLY A 150 6.85 17.74 -20.23
CA GLY A 150 8.17 17.40 -19.72
C GLY A 150 8.40 15.91 -19.43
N PHE A 151 7.53 15.01 -19.90
CA PHE A 151 7.73 13.57 -19.74
C PHE A 151 8.77 13.05 -20.73
N THR A 152 9.74 12.27 -20.24
CA THR A 152 10.74 11.63 -21.09
C THR A 152 10.20 10.37 -21.75
N LYS A 153 10.85 9.93 -22.83
CA LYS A 153 10.51 8.67 -23.53
C LYS A 153 10.51 7.47 -22.58
N THR A 154 11.46 7.40 -21.66
CA THR A 154 11.54 6.33 -20.66
C THR A 154 10.36 6.35 -19.68
N GLN A 155 9.90 7.55 -19.29
CA GLN A 155 8.73 7.69 -18.43
C GLN A 155 7.46 7.28 -19.16
N VAL A 156 7.27 7.71 -20.41
CA VAL A 156 6.18 7.27 -21.28
C VAL A 156 6.14 5.74 -21.37
N ALA A 157 7.29 5.09 -21.62
CA ALA A 157 7.37 3.63 -21.68
C ALA A 157 6.82 2.95 -20.41
N GLN A 158 6.96 3.57 -19.24
CA GLN A 158 6.41 3.03 -17.99
C GLN A 158 4.87 3.09 -17.95
N PHE A 159 4.25 4.18 -18.41
CA PHE A 159 2.79 4.26 -18.52
C PHE A 159 2.24 3.20 -19.48
N VAL A 160 2.90 3.07 -20.65
CA VAL A 160 2.53 2.10 -21.68
C VAL A 160 2.61 0.67 -21.15
N LYS A 161 3.65 0.33 -20.38
CA LYS A 161 3.77 -1.00 -19.77
C LYS A 161 2.64 -1.33 -18.78
N VAL A 162 2.17 -0.33 -18.03
CA VAL A 162 1.13 -0.52 -17.01
C VAL A 162 -0.25 -0.65 -17.63
N ASN A 163 -0.64 0.31 -18.48
CA ASN A 163 -1.95 0.28 -19.13
C ASN A 163 -1.87 0.80 -20.57
N PRO A 164 -1.59 -0.06 -21.56
CA PRO A 164 -1.36 0.35 -22.94
C PRO A 164 -2.53 1.09 -23.60
N SER A 165 -3.77 0.85 -23.14
CA SER A 165 -4.96 1.49 -23.71
C SER A 165 -5.00 3.01 -23.48
N PHE A 166 -4.18 3.54 -22.58
CA PHE A 166 -4.08 4.99 -22.35
C PHE A 166 -3.66 5.75 -23.62
N LEU A 167 -2.91 5.11 -24.53
CA LEU A 167 -2.53 5.68 -25.83
C LEU A 167 -3.72 5.90 -26.77
N LEU A 168 -4.85 5.25 -26.52
CA LEU A 168 -6.08 5.39 -27.31
C LEU A 168 -7.02 6.47 -26.75
N SER A 169 -6.68 7.05 -25.59
CA SER A 169 -7.49 8.07 -24.91
C SER A 169 -7.47 9.38 -25.67
N ASP A 170 -8.54 10.18 -25.52
CA ASP A 170 -8.60 11.53 -26.06
C ASP A 170 -7.69 12.46 -25.23
N PRO A 171 -6.58 12.96 -25.78
CA PRO A 171 -5.60 13.72 -25.02
C PRO A 171 -6.19 15.01 -24.42
N GLU A 172 -7.04 15.71 -25.18
CA GLU A 172 -7.63 17.00 -24.80
C GLU A 172 -8.72 16.83 -23.75
N LYS A 173 -9.58 15.80 -23.90
CA LYS A 173 -10.71 15.60 -22.99
C LYS A 173 -10.37 14.79 -21.74
N THR A 174 -9.31 13.98 -21.77
CA THR A 174 -9.04 13.01 -20.69
C THR A 174 -7.74 13.26 -19.93
N LEU A 175 -6.64 13.56 -20.63
CA LEU A 175 -5.31 13.67 -20.02
C LEU A 175 -4.98 15.11 -19.67
N LEU A 176 -5.18 16.04 -20.60
CA LEU A 176 -4.87 17.45 -20.41
C LEU A 176 -5.54 18.05 -19.16
N PRO A 177 -6.84 17.82 -18.87
CA PRO A 177 -7.47 18.39 -17.68
C PRO A 177 -6.84 17.87 -16.37
N LYS A 178 -6.35 16.62 -16.37
CA LYS A 178 -5.65 16.05 -15.21
C LYS A 178 -4.29 16.68 -15.01
N LEU A 179 -3.54 16.89 -16.09
CA LEU A 179 -2.22 17.54 -16.03
C LEU A 179 -2.35 19.00 -15.59
N GLN A 180 -3.33 19.73 -16.15
CA GLN A 180 -3.65 21.11 -15.76
C GLN A 180 -4.09 21.22 -14.31
N PHE A 181 -4.89 20.27 -13.80
CA PHE A 181 -5.25 20.23 -12.39
C PHE A 181 -4.02 20.12 -11.49
N PHE A 182 -3.08 19.21 -11.80
CA PHE A 182 -1.88 19.10 -10.98
C PHE A 182 -1.01 20.36 -11.05
N GLN A 183 -0.90 20.99 -12.22
CA GLN A 183 -0.20 22.28 -12.36
C GLN A 183 -0.88 23.39 -11.56
N SER A 184 -2.21 23.47 -11.57
CA SER A 184 -2.95 24.51 -10.85
C SER A 184 -2.85 24.37 -9.32
N VAL A 185 -2.56 23.17 -8.82
CA VAL A 185 -2.26 22.93 -7.39
C VAL A 185 -0.75 22.94 -7.07
N GLY A 186 0.08 23.48 -7.98
CA GLY A 186 1.47 23.81 -7.70
C GLY A 186 2.51 22.76 -8.11
N PHE A 187 2.14 21.69 -8.83
CA PHE A 187 3.16 20.77 -9.37
C PHE A 187 3.90 21.42 -10.55
N SER A 188 5.22 21.53 -10.45
CA SER A 188 6.04 21.79 -11.64
C SER A 188 5.97 20.62 -12.62
N ASN A 189 6.21 20.85 -13.92
CA ASN A 189 6.26 19.79 -14.93
C ASN A 189 7.22 18.64 -14.55
N ARG A 190 8.37 18.99 -13.94
CA ARG A 190 9.36 18.01 -13.48
C ARG A 190 8.81 17.14 -12.34
N GLU A 191 8.14 17.74 -11.36
CA GLU A 191 7.58 17.02 -10.21
C GLU A 191 6.37 16.18 -10.61
N LEU A 192 5.53 16.72 -11.49
CA LEU A 192 4.41 16.04 -12.12
C LEU A 192 4.88 14.75 -12.81
N ALA A 193 5.87 14.89 -13.71
CA ALA A 193 6.43 13.76 -14.43
C ALA A 193 6.99 12.71 -13.46
N ARG A 194 7.78 13.11 -12.45
CA ARG A 194 8.33 12.17 -11.45
C ARG A 194 7.25 11.47 -10.63
N THR A 195 6.23 12.19 -10.19
CA THR A 195 5.17 11.68 -9.31
C THR A 195 4.26 10.72 -10.06
N LEU A 196 3.78 11.11 -11.24
CA LEU A 196 2.89 10.28 -12.05
C LEU A 196 3.63 9.08 -12.64
N THR A 197 4.90 9.21 -12.99
CA THR A 197 5.74 8.06 -13.41
C THR A 197 5.87 7.03 -12.28
N SER A 198 6.03 7.49 -11.04
CA SER A 198 6.12 6.57 -9.88
C SER A 198 4.80 5.82 -9.65
N ASN A 199 3.67 6.44 -10.01
CA ASN A 199 2.31 5.97 -9.79
C ASN A 199 1.40 6.17 -11.03
N PRO A 200 1.61 5.41 -12.12
CA PRO A 200 0.93 5.63 -13.40
C PRO A 200 -0.60 5.55 -13.32
N GLU A 201 -1.09 4.70 -12.41
CA GLU A 201 -2.52 4.47 -12.13
C GLU A 201 -3.32 5.73 -11.83
N ILE A 202 -2.69 6.78 -11.29
CA ILE A 202 -3.36 8.05 -10.99
C ILE A 202 -3.98 8.65 -12.26
N LEU A 203 -3.26 8.61 -13.38
CA LEU A 203 -3.75 9.15 -14.65
C LEU A 203 -4.91 8.34 -15.23
N PHE A 204 -5.10 7.09 -14.82
CA PHE A 204 -6.18 6.23 -15.30
C PHE A 204 -7.47 6.39 -14.50
N ARG A 205 -7.45 7.16 -13.39
CA ARG A 205 -8.64 7.46 -12.59
C ARG A 205 -9.38 8.69 -13.11
N SER A 206 -10.65 8.81 -12.70
CA SER A 206 -11.48 9.98 -13.01
C SER A 206 -10.96 11.21 -12.27
N LEU A 207 -10.85 12.33 -12.99
CA LEU A 207 -10.47 13.61 -12.40
C LEU A 207 -11.46 14.03 -11.31
N GLU A 208 -12.74 14.14 -11.69
CA GLU A 208 -13.83 14.62 -10.83
C GLU A 208 -14.20 13.65 -9.72
N LYS A 209 -14.30 12.35 -10.03
CA LYS A 209 -14.82 11.37 -9.07
C LYS A 209 -13.75 10.86 -8.09
N HIS A 210 -12.47 11.06 -8.39
CA HIS A 210 -11.36 10.40 -7.68
C HIS A 210 -10.18 11.31 -7.37
N ILE A 211 -9.55 11.91 -8.38
CA ILE A 211 -8.31 12.69 -8.19
C ILE A 211 -8.58 13.94 -7.33
N ILE A 212 -9.56 14.76 -7.71
CA ILE A 212 -9.90 16.00 -6.99
C ILE A 212 -10.37 15.70 -5.55
N PRO A 213 -11.33 14.77 -5.32
CA PRO A 213 -11.75 14.43 -3.95
C PRO A 213 -10.60 13.94 -3.06
N ASN A 214 -9.74 13.05 -3.56
CA ASN A 214 -8.61 12.54 -2.79
C ASN A 214 -7.58 13.63 -2.49
N TYR A 215 -7.30 14.51 -3.46
CA TYR A 215 -6.42 15.67 -3.24
C TYR A 215 -7.00 16.60 -2.16
N ASN A 216 -8.29 16.92 -2.22
CA ASN A 216 -8.94 17.79 -1.24
C ASN A 216 -8.91 17.22 0.19
N ILE A 217 -9.08 15.90 0.34
CA ILE A 217 -8.92 15.23 1.64
C ILE A 217 -7.49 15.39 2.16
N LEU A 218 -6.48 15.15 1.33
CA LEU A 218 -5.09 15.36 1.73
C LEU A 218 -4.81 16.83 2.06
N LYS A 219 -5.32 17.77 1.27
CA LYS A 219 -5.18 19.20 1.50
C LYS A 219 -5.77 19.64 2.85
N SER A 220 -6.93 19.08 3.21
CA SER A 220 -7.61 19.42 4.49
C SER A 220 -6.77 19.08 5.73
N VAL A 221 -5.95 18.02 5.66
CA VAL A 221 -5.12 17.55 6.78
C VAL A 221 -3.68 18.07 6.70
N LEU A 222 -3.07 18.01 5.51
CA LEU A 222 -1.64 18.29 5.34
C LEU A 222 -1.33 19.79 5.24
N ARG A 223 -2.25 20.58 4.67
CA ARG A 223 -2.17 22.04 4.50
C ARG A 223 -0.83 22.54 3.90
N SER A 224 -0.13 21.70 3.15
CA SER A 224 1.12 22.01 2.44
C SER A 224 1.19 21.14 1.20
N ASP A 225 1.36 21.78 0.05
CA ASP A 225 1.42 21.09 -1.23
C ASP A 225 2.64 20.16 -1.29
N GLU A 226 3.79 20.56 -0.72
CA GLU A 226 4.97 19.70 -0.64
C GLU A 226 4.71 18.41 0.14
N LYS A 227 3.94 18.50 1.25
CA LYS A 227 3.54 17.33 2.04
C LYS A 227 2.56 16.44 1.28
N ILE A 228 1.63 17.05 0.54
CA ILE A 228 0.71 16.31 -0.34
C ILE A 228 1.52 15.56 -1.39
N PHE A 229 2.48 16.20 -2.05
CA PHE A 229 3.34 15.60 -3.07
C PHE A 229 4.14 14.43 -2.49
N ALA A 230 4.70 14.64 -1.31
CA ALA A 230 5.45 13.63 -0.57
C ALA A 230 4.57 12.41 -0.21
N ALA A 231 3.33 12.64 0.22
CA ALA A 231 2.35 11.58 0.47
C ALA A 231 1.97 10.86 -0.84
N MET A 232 1.66 11.62 -1.90
CA MET A 232 1.30 11.09 -3.22
C MET A 232 2.36 10.14 -3.76
N ARG A 233 3.63 10.55 -3.70
CA ARG A 233 4.76 9.76 -4.17
C ARG A 233 4.97 8.47 -3.36
N ARG A 234 4.81 8.52 -2.04
CA ARG A 234 5.00 7.34 -1.15
C ARG A 234 3.83 6.38 -1.18
N ALA A 235 2.64 6.85 -1.53
CA ALA A 235 1.40 6.09 -1.43
C ALA A 235 0.96 5.49 -2.79
N ARG A 236 1.83 4.68 -3.40
CA ARG A 236 1.60 4.09 -4.74
C ARG A 236 0.22 3.47 -4.96
N TRP A 237 -0.31 2.84 -3.92
CA TRP A 237 -1.59 2.12 -3.95
C TRP A 237 -2.76 2.93 -3.41
N ALA A 238 -2.49 3.98 -2.62
CA ALA A 238 -3.56 4.73 -1.96
C ALA A 238 -4.47 5.42 -2.99
N PHE A 239 -3.93 5.89 -4.11
CA PHE A 239 -4.74 6.49 -5.18
C PHE A 239 -5.47 5.47 -6.06
N GLN A 240 -5.42 4.18 -5.75
CA GLN A 240 -6.39 3.22 -6.30
C GLN A 240 -7.68 3.19 -5.46
N THR A 241 -7.62 3.70 -4.23
CA THR A 241 -8.73 3.66 -3.26
C THR A 241 -9.38 5.02 -3.09
N ASP A 242 -10.66 5.04 -2.75
CA ASP A 242 -11.39 6.27 -2.44
C ASP A 242 -11.04 6.71 -1.00
N PHE A 243 -10.42 7.88 -0.84
CA PHE A 243 -10.03 8.35 0.49
C PHE A 243 -11.24 8.68 1.36
N ARG A 244 -12.41 8.96 0.77
CA ARG A 244 -13.64 9.16 1.54
C ARG A 244 -14.02 7.93 2.32
N THR A 245 -13.90 6.75 1.70
CA THR A 245 -14.29 5.48 2.34
C THR A 245 -13.20 4.93 3.26
N TYR A 246 -11.91 5.13 2.92
CA TYR A 246 -10.81 4.49 3.65
C TYR A 246 -10.06 5.38 4.64
N PHE A 247 -9.91 6.68 4.32
CA PHE A 247 -9.06 7.59 5.10
C PHE A 247 -9.87 8.41 6.09
N ILE A 248 -11.02 8.96 5.69
CA ILE A 248 -11.85 9.80 6.56
C ILE A 248 -12.21 9.10 7.87
N PRO A 249 -12.72 7.85 7.89
CA PRO A 249 -13.06 7.17 9.14
C PRO A 249 -11.83 6.98 10.05
N LYS A 250 -10.67 6.64 9.48
CA LYS A 250 -9.43 6.45 10.23
C LYS A 250 -8.89 7.76 10.81
N ILE A 251 -8.99 8.85 10.06
CA ILE A 251 -8.60 10.19 10.53
C ILE A 251 -9.52 10.61 11.68
N ALA A 252 -10.84 10.39 11.55
CA ALA A 252 -11.80 10.65 12.62
C ALA A 252 -11.48 9.83 13.87
N PHE A 253 -11.19 8.53 13.70
CA PHE A 253 -10.80 7.64 14.79
C PHE A 253 -9.52 8.11 15.51
N LEU A 254 -8.49 8.55 14.77
CA LEU A 254 -7.29 9.12 15.37
C LEU A 254 -7.60 10.36 16.21
N ARG A 255 -8.47 11.26 15.71
CA ARG A 255 -8.89 12.47 16.44
C ARG A 255 -9.62 12.12 17.73
N GLU A 256 -10.56 11.18 17.66
CA GLU A 256 -11.30 10.66 18.82
C GLU A 256 -10.36 10.10 19.89
N HIS A 257 -9.24 9.49 19.47
CA HIS A 257 -8.25 8.92 20.38
C HIS A 257 -7.21 9.93 20.89
N GLY A 258 -7.38 11.22 20.58
CA GLY A 258 -6.54 12.32 21.07
C GLY A 258 -5.28 12.57 20.25
N VAL A 259 -5.21 12.06 19.02
CA VAL A 259 -4.06 12.30 18.13
C VAL A 259 -4.22 13.67 17.47
N PRO A 260 -3.25 14.60 17.66
CA PRO A 260 -3.35 15.95 17.12
C PRO A 260 -3.04 15.99 15.62
N GLU A 261 -3.55 17.02 14.93
CA GLU A 261 -3.38 17.18 13.47
C GLU A 261 -1.93 17.06 12.97
N PRO A 262 -0.89 17.60 13.65
CA PRO A 262 0.50 17.41 13.21
C PRO A 262 0.95 15.95 13.18
N CYS A 263 0.45 15.12 14.09
CA CYS A 263 0.74 13.68 14.15
C CYS A 263 -0.04 12.90 13.07
N ILE A 264 -1.29 13.27 12.82
CA ILE A 264 -2.07 12.72 11.70
C ILE A 264 -1.39 13.07 10.37
N ALA A 265 -0.96 14.32 10.20
CA ALA A 265 -0.21 14.75 9.03
C ALA A 265 1.12 13.99 8.89
N LEU A 266 1.84 13.77 9.99
CA LEU A 266 3.07 12.97 9.98
C LEU A 266 2.82 11.54 9.50
N LEU A 267 1.72 10.89 9.95
CA LEU A 267 1.35 9.54 9.51
C LEU A 267 1.09 9.51 8.00
N LEU A 268 0.30 10.48 7.49
CA LEU A 268 -0.05 10.57 6.07
C LEU A 268 1.17 10.88 5.18
N THR A 269 2.10 11.73 5.62
CA THR A 269 3.26 12.11 4.81
C THR A 269 4.37 11.05 4.85
N SER A 270 4.63 10.44 6.01
CA SER A 270 5.74 9.51 6.21
C SER A 270 5.37 8.06 5.94
N HIS A 271 4.15 7.65 6.31
CA HIS A 271 3.70 6.27 6.25
C HIS A 271 2.27 6.14 5.69
N PRO A 272 1.96 6.70 4.50
CA PRO A 272 0.60 6.69 3.95
C PRO A 272 0.02 5.28 3.76
N GLN A 273 0.87 4.26 3.62
CA GLN A 273 0.45 2.86 3.53
C GLN A 273 -0.24 2.35 4.81
N ALA A 274 -0.03 3.00 5.95
CA ALA A 274 -0.77 2.69 7.17
C ALA A 274 -2.28 2.89 6.97
N MET A 275 -2.66 3.89 6.17
CA MET A 275 -4.06 4.26 5.95
C MET A 275 -4.79 3.32 4.98
N THR A 276 -4.06 2.50 4.23
CA THR A 276 -4.65 1.50 3.31
C THR A 276 -4.94 0.16 3.99
N ARG A 277 -4.49 -0.03 5.25
CA ARG A 277 -4.87 -1.20 6.05
C ARG A 277 -6.37 -1.24 6.29
N ARG A 278 -6.91 -2.43 6.57
CA ARG A 278 -8.30 -2.59 6.97
C ARG A 278 -8.59 -1.76 8.21
N TYR A 279 -9.82 -1.28 8.34
CA TYR A 279 -10.20 -0.40 9.44
C TYR A 279 -9.98 -1.06 10.80
N ASP A 280 -10.42 -2.31 10.96
CA ASP A 280 -10.27 -3.09 12.19
C ASP A 280 -8.81 -3.25 12.63
N GLN A 281 -7.92 -3.64 11.70
CA GLN A 281 -6.48 -3.75 11.96
C GLN A 281 -5.86 -2.41 12.32
N PHE A 282 -6.34 -1.33 11.70
CA PHE A 282 -5.89 0.02 11.97
C PHE A 282 -6.29 0.48 13.37
N SER A 283 -7.58 0.35 13.71
CA SER A 283 -8.11 0.74 15.02
C SER A 283 -7.48 -0.09 16.14
N GLU A 284 -7.33 -1.39 15.96
CA GLU A 284 -6.67 -2.28 16.93
C GLU A 284 -5.24 -1.83 17.21
N ALA A 285 -4.45 -1.53 16.17
CA ALA A 285 -3.09 -1.05 16.33
C ALA A 285 -3.01 0.29 17.08
N VAL A 286 -3.94 1.22 16.81
CA VAL A 286 -4.00 2.52 17.51
C VAL A 286 -4.31 2.32 19.00
N ILE A 287 -5.27 1.45 19.33
CA ILE A 287 -5.62 1.11 20.72
C ILE A 287 -4.44 0.43 21.41
N GLU A 288 -3.84 -0.59 20.80
CA GLU A 288 -2.70 -1.32 21.38
C GLU A 288 -1.51 -0.41 21.63
N VAL A 289 -1.17 0.50 20.71
CA VAL A 289 -0.09 1.49 20.92
C VAL A 289 -0.41 2.40 22.11
N LYS A 290 -1.67 2.81 22.27
CA LYS A 290 -2.12 3.63 23.41
C LYS A 290 -2.03 2.87 24.73
N GLU A 291 -2.46 1.60 24.77
CA GLU A 291 -2.35 0.71 25.93
C GLU A 291 -0.89 0.38 26.28
N MET A 292 -0.02 0.33 25.26
CA MET A 292 1.42 0.28 25.46
C MET A 292 1.99 1.59 26.04
N GLY A 293 1.19 2.61 26.34
CA GLY A 293 1.62 3.82 27.04
C GLY A 293 2.34 4.84 26.16
N PHE A 294 2.18 4.75 24.84
CA PHE A 294 2.62 5.83 23.96
C PHE A 294 1.64 7.01 24.06
N ASP A 295 2.21 8.20 24.17
CA ASP A 295 1.48 9.46 24.20
C ASP A 295 0.98 9.82 22.78
N PRO A 296 -0.35 9.88 22.53
CA PRO A 296 -0.93 10.21 21.22
C PRO A 296 -0.46 11.55 20.64
N SER A 297 0.00 12.48 21.48
CA SER A 297 0.49 13.79 21.05
C SER A 297 1.89 13.76 20.42
N LYS A 298 2.63 12.67 20.56
CA LYS A 298 4.04 12.57 20.13
C LYS A 298 4.20 11.81 18.83
N SER A 299 5.22 12.18 18.06
CA SER A 299 5.61 11.48 16.82
C SER A 299 5.90 10.00 17.04
N MET A 300 6.37 9.63 18.23
CA MET A 300 6.63 8.23 18.62
C MET A 300 5.38 7.35 18.53
N PHE A 301 4.20 7.90 18.83
CA PHE A 301 2.92 7.20 18.66
C PHE A 301 2.68 6.82 17.19
N VAL A 302 2.95 7.76 16.28
CA VAL A 302 2.82 7.54 14.83
C VAL A 302 3.79 6.45 14.34
N LEU A 303 5.04 6.47 14.82
CA LEU A 303 6.04 5.46 14.47
C LEU A 303 5.67 4.08 15.02
N ALA A 304 5.09 4.03 16.21
CA ALA A 304 4.60 2.80 16.84
C ALA A 304 3.43 2.19 16.06
N ILE A 305 2.44 2.99 15.66
CA ILE A 305 1.34 2.52 14.81
C ILE A 305 1.89 1.92 13.53
N HIS A 306 2.80 2.62 12.86
CA HIS A 306 3.40 2.12 11.62
C HIS A 306 4.09 0.75 11.79
N ALA A 307 4.82 0.57 12.90
CA ALA A 307 5.47 -0.70 13.21
C ALA A 307 4.47 -1.84 13.46
N LEU A 308 3.45 -1.62 14.28
CA LEU A 308 2.45 -2.66 14.58
C LEU A 308 1.62 -3.05 13.35
N LEU A 309 1.29 -2.10 12.47
CA LEU A 309 0.57 -2.39 11.23
C LEU A 309 1.36 -3.28 10.26
N ASN A 310 2.65 -3.48 10.50
CA ASN A 310 3.49 -4.45 9.81
C ASN A 310 3.69 -5.72 10.66
N ARG A 311 2.60 -6.32 11.15
CA ARG A 311 2.60 -7.53 12.01
C ARG A 311 3.56 -8.64 11.56
N GLY A 312 3.68 -8.88 10.26
CA GLY A 312 4.62 -9.87 9.73
C GLY A 312 6.09 -9.53 10.00
N ILE A 313 6.49 -8.25 9.84
CA ILE A 313 7.84 -7.78 10.17
C ILE A 313 8.03 -7.74 11.68
N TRP A 314 7.02 -7.25 12.41
CA TRP A 314 6.98 -7.23 13.86
C TRP A 314 7.30 -8.60 14.47
N ASN A 315 6.57 -9.64 14.05
CA ASN A 315 6.73 -10.99 14.57
C ASN A 315 8.12 -11.56 14.28
N ARG A 316 8.68 -11.29 13.09
CA ARG A 316 10.05 -11.72 12.77
C ARG A 316 11.09 -11.00 13.63
N CYS A 317 10.94 -9.69 13.85
CA CYS A 317 11.82 -8.95 14.76
C CYS A 317 11.72 -9.49 16.19
N TYR A 318 10.49 -9.75 16.67
CA TYR A 318 10.23 -10.30 17.99
C TYR A 318 10.96 -11.64 18.19
N GLN A 319 10.85 -12.56 17.23
CA GLN A 319 11.54 -13.84 17.27
C GLN A 319 13.07 -13.66 17.19
N ALA A 320 13.56 -12.78 16.31
CA ALA A 320 14.98 -12.51 16.17
C ALA A 320 15.59 -11.99 17.48
N TYR A 321 14.95 -11.01 18.14
CA TYR A 321 15.42 -10.52 19.44
C TYR A 321 15.36 -11.59 20.53
N GLY A 322 14.35 -12.47 20.50
CA GLY A 322 14.26 -13.62 21.40
C GLY A 322 15.45 -14.57 21.30
N LYS A 323 15.98 -14.82 20.08
CA LYS A 323 17.20 -15.62 19.88
C LYS A 323 18.44 -15.00 20.53
N TRP A 324 18.43 -13.67 20.73
CA TRP A 324 19.49 -12.94 21.43
C TRP A 324 19.19 -12.73 22.92
N GLY A 325 18.23 -13.45 23.48
CA GLY A 325 17.92 -13.46 24.91
C GLY A 325 17.08 -12.28 25.39
N TRP A 326 16.42 -11.52 24.50
CA TRP A 326 15.48 -10.49 24.93
C TRP A 326 14.17 -11.13 25.40
N SER A 327 13.74 -10.78 26.60
CA SER A 327 12.40 -11.11 27.08
C SER A 327 11.33 -10.26 26.37
N LYS A 328 10.06 -10.64 26.53
CA LYS A 328 8.92 -9.80 26.11
C LYS A 328 9.04 -8.37 26.65
N ASN A 329 9.45 -8.23 27.91
CA ASN A 329 9.60 -6.92 28.56
C ASN A 329 10.74 -6.11 27.95
N ASP A 330 11.86 -6.74 27.60
CA ASP A 330 12.98 -6.07 26.93
C ASP A 330 12.57 -5.54 25.55
N ILE A 331 11.83 -6.35 24.79
CA ILE A 331 11.31 -5.95 23.47
C ILE A 331 10.34 -4.78 23.60
N LEU A 332 9.40 -4.84 24.55
CA LEU A 332 8.44 -3.75 24.77
C LEU A 332 9.14 -2.46 25.25
N LEU A 333 10.17 -2.58 26.09
CA LEU A 333 10.98 -1.44 26.53
C LEU A 333 11.75 -0.81 25.34
N ALA A 334 12.37 -1.64 24.51
CA ALA A 334 13.07 -1.22 23.30
C ALA A 334 12.12 -0.53 22.32
N PHE A 335 10.93 -1.11 22.12
CA PHE A 335 9.88 -0.60 21.24
C PHE A 335 9.36 0.75 21.70
N ARG A 336 9.07 0.92 23.00
CA ARG A 336 8.64 2.20 23.59
C ARG A 336 9.63 3.33 23.33
N LYS A 337 10.93 3.03 23.37
CA LYS A 337 11.98 4.02 23.11
C LYS A 337 12.19 4.28 21.62
N HIS A 338 12.16 3.25 20.78
CA HIS A 338 12.42 3.36 19.34
C HIS A 338 11.62 2.33 18.52
N PRO A 339 10.38 2.64 18.12
CA PRO A 339 9.51 1.73 17.38
C PRO A 339 10.11 1.12 16.13
N GLN A 340 11.01 1.86 15.46
CA GLN A 340 11.66 1.42 14.23
C GLN A 340 12.54 0.18 14.44
N CYS A 341 12.96 -0.15 15.67
CA CYS A 341 13.71 -1.39 15.93
C CYS A 341 12.87 -2.65 15.61
N MET A 342 11.55 -2.50 15.51
CA MET A 342 10.62 -3.58 15.14
C MET A 342 10.25 -3.57 13.63
N ASN A 343 10.95 -2.77 12.83
CA ASN A 343 10.81 -2.69 11.37
C ASN A 343 12.14 -3.02 10.65
N LEU A 344 12.92 -3.95 11.21
CA LEU A 344 14.21 -4.36 10.65
C LEU A 344 14.13 -5.75 10.00
N SER A 345 15.13 -6.07 9.18
CA SER A 345 15.32 -7.45 8.74
C SER A 345 15.98 -8.27 9.84
N GLU A 346 15.67 -9.56 9.91
CA GLU A 346 16.34 -10.49 10.82
C GLU A 346 17.85 -10.49 10.60
N LYS A 347 18.29 -10.47 9.34
CA LYS A 347 19.71 -10.35 8.98
C LYS A 347 20.37 -9.15 9.66
N LYS A 348 19.76 -7.96 9.56
CA LYS A 348 20.29 -6.73 10.17
C LYS A 348 20.38 -6.84 11.69
N ILE A 349 19.36 -7.42 12.33
CA ILE A 349 19.36 -7.65 13.78
C ILE A 349 20.51 -8.58 14.17
N SER A 350 20.61 -9.73 13.52
CA SER A 350 21.62 -10.75 13.83
C SER A 350 23.06 -10.24 13.61
N GLU A 351 23.33 -9.53 12.52
CA GLU A 351 24.67 -8.98 12.26
C GLU A 351 25.09 -7.95 13.31
N VAL A 352 24.17 -7.07 13.72
CA VAL A 352 24.46 -6.05 14.74
C VAL A 352 24.62 -6.70 16.12
N MET A 353 23.75 -7.64 16.47
CA MET A 353 23.80 -8.32 17.76
C MET A 353 25.02 -9.23 17.87
N ASP A 354 25.42 -9.94 16.82
CA ASP A 354 26.67 -10.72 16.79
C ASP A 354 27.88 -9.83 17.07
N PHE A 355 27.97 -8.70 16.38
CA PHE A 355 29.05 -7.76 16.60
C PHE A 355 29.04 -7.23 18.04
N LEU A 356 27.92 -6.66 18.51
CA LEU A 356 27.86 -6.01 19.82
C LEU A 356 28.01 -7.01 20.98
N VAL A 357 27.34 -8.15 20.91
CA VAL A 357 27.34 -9.13 22.00
C VAL A 357 28.60 -9.99 21.94
N ASN A 358 28.86 -10.66 20.81
CA ASN A 358 29.93 -11.66 20.75
C ASN A 358 31.31 -11.03 20.58
N LYS A 359 31.45 -10.02 19.70
CA LYS A 359 32.76 -9.40 19.42
C LYS A 359 33.10 -8.30 20.43
N MET A 360 32.14 -7.47 20.79
CA MET A 360 32.38 -6.35 21.70
C MET A 360 32.19 -6.70 23.18
N GLY A 361 31.44 -7.76 23.49
CA GLY A 361 31.17 -8.23 24.86
C GLY A 361 30.06 -7.44 25.57
N TRP A 362 29.16 -6.78 24.82
CA TRP A 362 28.05 -6.05 25.41
C TRP A 362 26.94 -6.98 25.87
N GLN A 363 26.34 -6.65 27.01
CA GLN A 363 25.16 -7.37 27.50
C GLN A 363 23.96 -7.14 26.58
N SER A 364 23.38 -8.21 26.06
CA SER A 364 22.24 -8.14 25.12
C SER A 364 21.07 -7.31 25.67
N THR A 365 20.72 -7.48 26.95
CA THR A 365 19.64 -6.72 27.61
C THR A 365 19.98 -5.24 27.82
N ALA A 366 21.26 -4.88 27.89
CA ALA A 366 21.68 -3.48 27.91
C ALA A 366 21.47 -2.80 26.55
N ILE A 367 21.58 -3.55 25.45
CA ILE A 367 21.28 -3.06 24.10
C ILE A 367 19.79 -2.74 23.97
N ALA A 368 18.89 -3.54 24.57
CA ALA A 368 17.44 -3.25 24.57
C ALA A 368 17.13 -1.85 25.15
N ARG A 369 17.84 -1.44 26.21
CA ARG A 369 17.69 -0.11 26.81
C ARG A 369 18.15 1.02 25.90
N SER A 370 18.97 0.72 24.90
CA SER A 370 19.55 1.64 23.91
C SER A 370 19.25 1.18 22.47
N SER A 371 18.01 0.78 22.21
CA SER A 371 17.57 0.14 20.95
C SER A 371 17.89 0.92 19.67
N SER A 372 18.08 2.24 19.75
CA SER A 372 18.56 3.06 18.62
C SER A 372 19.91 2.62 18.08
N GLY A 373 20.75 1.97 18.91
CA GLY A 373 22.04 1.45 18.48
C GLY A 373 21.94 0.51 17.28
N ILE A 374 20.86 -0.28 17.24
CA ILE A 374 20.59 -1.26 16.19
C ILE A 374 20.23 -0.59 14.85
N LEU A 375 19.70 0.64 14.90
CA LEU A 375 19.26 1.39 13.73
C LEU A 375 20.43 2.01 12.93
N PHE A 376 21.61 2.15 13.53
CA PHE A 376 22.76 2.73 12.85
C PHE A 376 23.39 1.77 11.83
N SER A 377 24.14 2.33 10.88
CA SER A 377 24.97 1.51 9.98
C SER A 377 25.96 0.69 10.79
N LEU A 378 26.04 -0.61 10.49
CA LEU A 378 26.98 -1.51 11.16
C LEU A 378 28.40 -1.11 10.78
N GLU A 379 28.71 -1.16 9.48
CA GLU A 379 30.04 -0.89 8.92
C GLU A 379 30.46 0.57 9.10
N LYS A 380 29.60 1.54 8.75
CA LYS A 380 30.02 2.95 8.68
C LYS A 380 30.05 3.66 10.04
N ARG A 381 29.42 3.10 11.07
CA ARG A 381 29.23 3.81 12.34
C ARG A 381 29.39 2.94 13.58
N THR A 382 28.80 1.75 13.59
CA THR A 382 28.80 0.91 14.79
C THR A 382 30.17 0.29 15.01
N ILE A 383 30.74 -0.36 13.99
CA ILE A 383 32.06 -1.01 14.06
C ILE A 383 33.16 0.01 14.41
N PRO A 384 33.38 1.09 13.62
CA PRO A 384 34.42 2.09 13.91
C PRO A 384 34.43 2.59 15.35
N ARG A 385 33.24 2.92 15.87
CA ARG A 385 33.11 3.59 17.16
C ARG A 385 33.23 2.61 18.31
N CYS A 386 32.60 1.45 18.21
CA CYS A 386 32.69 0.43 19.25
C CYS A 386 34.12 -0.12 19.36
N SER A 387 34.83 -0.27 18.24
CA SER A 387 36.25 -0.68 18.22
C SER A 387 37.14 0.29 18.99
N VAL A 388 37.03 1.60 18.71
CA VAL A 388 37.75 2.65 19.47
C VAL A 388 37.46 2.56 20.97
N ILE A 389 36.18 2.45 21.34
CA ILE A 389 35.78 2.35 22.75
C ILE A 389 36.31 1.07 23.40
N LYS A 390 36.44 -0.03 22.67
CA LYS A 390 37.00 -1.27 23.18
C LYS A 390 38.48 -1.12 23.50
N VAL A 391 39.27 -0.57 22.57
CA VAL A 391 40.70 -0.30 22.78
C VAL A 391 40.89 0.59 24.02
N LEU A 392 40.20 1.73 24.07
CA LEU A 392 40.26 2.63 25.23
C LEU A 392 39.88 1.95 26.56
N SER A 393 38.89 1.06 26.53
CA SER A 393 38.45 0.31 27.72
C SER A 393 39.49 -0.73 28.16
N LEU A 394 40.17 -1.38 27.22
CA LEU A 394 41.24 -2.34 27.48
C LEU A 394 42.49 -1.66 28.06
N LYS A 395 42.80 -0.44 27.59
CA LYS A 395 43.89 0.40 28.14
C LYS A 395 43.52 1.10 29.46
N GLY A 396 42.28 0.98 29.92
CA GLY A 396 41.82 1.60 31.17
C GLY A 396 41.61 3.12 31.10
N LEU A 397 41.57 3.72 29.92
CA LEU A 397 41.49 5.18 29.70
C LEU A 397 40.06 5.74 29.84
N ILE A 398 39.06 4.85 29.82
CA ILE A 398 37.64 5.20 29.94
C ILE A 398 36.90 4.23 30.86
N LYS A 399 35.72 4.65 31.33
CA LYS A 399 34.83 3.80 32.13
C LYS A 399 34.35 2.60 31.30
N LYS A 400 34.44 1.39 31.87
CA LYS A 400 34.00 0.13 31.24
C LYS A 400 32.51 0.07 30.88
N ASN A 401 31.68 0.96 31.46
CA ASN A 401 30.21 0.94 31.32
C ASN A 401 29.66 2.17 30.57
N LEU A 402 30.33 2.64 29.51
CA LEU A 402 29.74 3.68 28.66
C LEU A 402 28.43 3.19 28.03
N SER A 403 27.46 4.10 27.90
CA SER A 403 26.19 3.78 27.25
C SER A 403 26.36 3.71 25.73
N LEU A 404 25.78 2.68 25.09
CA LEU A 404 25.83 2.49 23.63
C LEU A 404 25.23 3.69 22.91
N LEU A 405 24.20 4.25 23.52
CA LEU A 405 23.52 5.45 23.05
C LEU A 405 24.49 6.62 22.91
N THR A 406 25.27 6.90 23.96
CA THR A 406 26.24 8.00 24.00
C THR A 406 27.30 7.86 22.90
N VAL A 407 27.80 6.63 22.70
CA VAL A 407 28.83 6.33 21.69
C VAL A 407 28.29 6.49 20.27
N LEU A 408 27.13 5.89 19.99
CA LEU A 408 26.61 5.82 18.63
C LEU A 408 25.86 7.08 18.20
N GLN A 409 25.20 7.80 19.11
CA GLN A 409 24.48 9.03 18.75
C GLN A 409 25.40 10.24 18.57
N ALA A 410 26.59 10.27 19.16
CA ALA A 410 27.50 11.40 19.09
C ALA A 410 27.73 11.87 17.63
N PRO A 411 27.68 13.18 17.32
CA PRO A 411 28.16 13.68 16.04
C PRO A 411 29.60 13.24 15.79
N GLU A 412 29.97 13.00 14.53
CA GLU A 412 31.30 12.46 14.20
C GLU A 412 32.44 13.33 14.74
N LYS A 413 32.37 14.65 14.51
CA LYS A 413 33.35 15.61 15.05
C LYS A 413 33.50 15.50 16.57
N SER A 414 32.40 15.37 17.29
CA SER A 414 32.41 15.22 18.75
C SER A 414 32.97 13.87 19.18
N PHE A 415 32.65 12.80 18.45
CA PHE A 415 33.18 11.47 18.72
C PHE A 415 34.71 11.45 18.56
N LEU A 416 35.21 11.93 17.42
CA LEU A 416 36.65 12.00 17.14
C LEU A 416 37.38 12.84 18.18
N LYS A 417 36.87 14.03 18.49
CA LYS A 417 37.47 14.89 19.51
C LYS A 417 37.55 14.18 20.87
N ASN A 418 36.46 13.54 21.31
CA ASN A 418 36.35 13.04 22.67
C ASN A 418 36.97 11.66 22.89
N PHE A 419 37.11 10.85 21.83
CA PHE A 419 37.54 9.45 21.94
C PHE A 419 38.69 9.06 21.00
N VAL A 420 39.09 9.93 20.08
CA VAL A 420 40.25 9.67 19.20
C VAL A 420 41.35 10.69 19.51
N THR A 421 41.17 11.95 19.13
CA THR A 421 42.18 13.01 19.30
C THR A 421 42.56 13.22 20.76
N LYS A 422 41.61 13.12 21.69
CA LYS A 422 41.88 13.27 23.13
C LYS A 422 42.89 12.25 23.67
N TYR A 423 42.96 11.06 23.07
CA TYR A 423 43.77 9.94 23.54
C TYR A 423 44.85 9.56 22.51
N GLU A 424 45.18 10.47 21.59
CA GLU A 424 46.09 10.22 20.49
C GLU A 424 47.54 10.08 20.96
N GLU A 425 47.92 10.76 22.04
CA GLU A 425 49.24 10.62 22.64
C GLU A 425 49.40 9.26 23.34
N GLU A 426 48.37 8.79 24.07
CA GLU A 426 48.41 7.52 24.78
C GLU A 426 48.19 6.31 23.85
N VAL A 427 47.41 6.46 22.78
CA VAL A 427 47.12 5.40 21.80
C VAL A 427 47.13 5.97 20.36
N PRO A 428 48.32 6.13 19.75
CA PRO A 428 48.47 6.72 18.41
C PRO A 428 47.70 5.99 17.29
N GLN A 429 47.42 4.69 17.47
CA GLN A 429 46.73 3.85 16.49
C GLN A 429 45.21 4.07 16.45
N LEU A 430 44.60 4.85 17.36
CA LEU A 430 43.14 4.99 17.46
C LEU A 430 42.48 5.50 16.18
N LEU A 431 43.14 6.40 15.46
CA LEU A 431 42.62 6.88 14.17
C LEU A 431 42.60 5.75 13.13
N GLY A 432 43.60 4.87 13.16
CA GLY A 432 43.65 3.66 12.34
C GLY A 432 42.54 2.68 12.70
N VAL A 433 42.29 2.48 13.99
CA VAL A 433 41.17 1.64 14.48
C VAL A 433 39.82 2.21 14.05
N TYR A 434 39.63 3.53 14.16
CA TYR A 434 38.40 4.19 13.68
C TYR A 434 38.20 4.01 12.17
N ARG A 435 39.28 4.07 11.39
CA ARG A 435 39.24 3.87 9.93
C ARG A 435 39.16 2.39 9.52
N GLY A 436 39.33 1.47 10.46
CA GLY A 436 39.38 0.03 10.19
C GLY A 436 40.67 -0.42 9.50
N THR A 437 41.76 0.34 9.63
CA THR A 437 43.07 -0.02 9.08
C THR A 437 43.98 -0.71 10.11
N VAL A 438 43.58 -0.72 11.38
CA VAL A 438 44.29 -1.39 12.49
C VAL A 438 43.25 -2.18 13.27
N ASP A 439 43.56 -3.45 13.57
CA ASP A 439 42.66 -4.29 14.34
C ASP A 439 42.67 -3.96 15.84
N VAL A 440 41.55 -4.24 16.51
CA VAL A 440 41.37 -3.92 17.95
C VAL A 440 42.38 -4.64 18.85
N LEU A 441 42.89 -5.80 18.43
CA LEU A 441 43.88 -6.56 19.20
C LEU A 441 45.32 -6.06 18.98
N GLU A 442 45.55 -5.31 17.91
CA GLU A 442 46.86 -4.77 17.53
C GLU A 442 47.11 -3.37 18.11
N ALA A 443 46.05 -2.71 18.59
CA ALA A 443 46.07 -1.39 19.22
C ALA A 443 45.97 -1.49 20.75
#